data_AF-A0A6M0IGK7-F1
#
_entry.id   AF-A0A6M0IGK7-F1
#
_cell.length_a   1.000
_cell.length_b   1.000
_cell.length_c   1.000
_cell.angle_alpha   90.00
_cell.angle_beta   90.00
_cell.angle_gamma   90.00
#
_symmetry.space_group_name_H-M   'P 1'
#
loop_
_entity.id
_entity.type
_entity.pdbx_description
1 polymer ?
#
loop_
_entity_poly.entity_id
_entity_poly.type
_entity_poly.pdbx_seq_one_letter_code
_entity_poly.pdbx_strand_id
1 'polypeptide(L)'
;MRSQSIKRLSQQLVEQWLQSGVGLGSVTPHHCLSAIMGLALIVDNPDQTKRIVETLLTEAMKQGYSSDWIITEIQFEAQARTAGNRAEWLQHLLAVGTVDDAALDTYNERLRRFSVT
;
A
#
# COMPACT_ATOMS: atom_id res chain seq x y z
N MET A 1 -2.13 -8.50 -23.64
CA MET A 1 -0.78 -8.04 -23.22
C MET A 1 -0.79 -7.36 -21.84
N ARG A 2 -1.59 -6.31 -21.60
CA ARG A 2 -1.61 -5.55 -20.32
C ARG A 2 -1.81 -6.42 -19.06
N SER A 3 -2.81 -7.31 -19.05
CA SER A 3 -3.07 -8.22 -17.91
C SER A 3 -1.87 -9.13 -17.57
N GLN A 4 -1.13 -9.59 -18.58
CA GLN A 4 0.04 -10.45 -18.39
C GLN A 4 1.23 -9.67 -17.81
N SER A 5 1.41 -8.41 -18.22
CA SER A 5 2.43 -7.52 -17.66
C SER A 5 2.13 -7.17 -16.20
N ILE A 6 0.87 -6.87 -15.86
CA ILE A 6 0.44 -6.62 -14.49
C ILE A 6 0.68 -7.84 -13.62
N LYS A 7 0.23 -9.02 -14.06
CA LYS A 7 0.44 -10.27 -13.33
C LYS A 7 1.92 -10.53 -13.05
N ARG A 8 2.80 -10.32 -14.04
CA ARG A 8 4.24 -10.51 -13.89
C ARG A 8 4.84 -9.53 -12.88
N LEU A 9 4.49 -8.24 -12.97
CA LEU A 9 4.93 -7.23 -12.00
C LEU A 9 4.47 -7.61 -10.58
N SER A 10 3.20 -7.96 -10.42
CA SER A 10 2.67 -8.32 -9.10
C SER A 10 3.35 -9.56 -8.53
N GLN A 11 3.65 -10.57 -9.34
CA GLN A 11 4.43 -11.74 -8.91
C GLN A 11 5.83 -11.36 -8.44
N GLN A 12 6.55 -10.51 -9.19
CA GLN A 12 7.87 -10.01 -8.80
C GLN A 12 7.83 -9.25 -7.46
N LEU A 13 6.81 -8.42 -7.25
CA LEU A 13 6.64 -7.67 -6.01
C LEU A 13 6.27 -8.58 -4.82
N VAL A 14 5.51 -9.65 -5.04
CA VAL A 14 5.25 -10.67 -4.01
C VAL A 14 6.54 -11.41 -3.65
N GLU A 15 7.35 -11.79 -4.63
CA GLU A 15 8.66 -12.42 -4.38
C GLU A 15 9.58 -11.51 -3.56
N GLN A 16 9.61 -10.21 -3.90
CA GLN A 16 10.37 -9.21 -3.14
C GLN A 16 9.86 -9.07 -1.70
N TRP A 17 8.54 -9.08 -1.48
CA TRP A 17 7.96 -9.10 -0.13
C TRP A 17 8.44 -10.34 0.64
N LEU A 18 8.33 -11.53 0.06
CA LEU A 18 8.77 -12.78 0.71
C LEU A 18 10.25 -12.75 1.09
N GLN A 19 11.08 -12.01 0.35
CA GLN A 19 12.51 -11.85 0.61
C GLN A 19 12.84 -10.68 1.56
N SER A 20 11.89 -9.77 1.82
CA SER A 20 12.11 -8.57 2.64
C SER A 20 12.30 -8.86 4.14
N GLY A 21 12.01 -10.08 4.60
CA GLY A 21 12.02 -10.43 6.01
C GLY A 21 10.76 -10.02 6.77
N VAL A 22 9.83 -9.29 6.13
CA VAL A 22 8.47 -9.10 6.67
C VAL A 22 7.72 -10.42 6.56
N GLY A 23 7.65 -11.15 7.67
CA GLY A 23 6.95 -12.42 7.74
C GLY A 23 5.47 -12.27 7.35
N LEU A 24 4.95 -13.24 6.61
CA LEU A 24 3.58 -13.22 6.12
C LEU A 24 2.51 -13.29 7.23
N GLY A 25 2.83 -13.90 8.37
CA GLY A 25 1.87 -14.05 9.47
C GLY A 25 0.61 -14.78 9.02
N SER A 26 -0.54 -14.12 9.16
CA SER A 26 -1.88 -14.53 8.71
C SER A 26 -2.12 -14.37 7.20
N VAL A 27 -1.31 -13.56 6.51
CA VAL A 27 -1.49 -13.24 5.09
C VAL A 27 -0.95 -14.38 4.23
N THR A 28 -1.67 -14.75 3.17
CA THR A 28 -1.20 -15.77 2.23
C THR A 28 -0.52 -15.11 1.02
N PRO A 29 0.40 -15.80 0.31
CA PRO A 29 0.94 -15.29 -0.94
C PRO A 29 -0.15 -14.92 -1.96
N HIS A 30 -1.28 -15.62 -1.94
CA HIS A 30 -2.44 -15.32 -2.79
C HIS A 30 -3.07 -13.96 -2.41
N HIS A 31 -3.20 -13.65 -1.13
CA HIS A 31 -3.68 -12.35 -0.67
C HIS A 31 -2.73 -11.21 -1.07
N CYS A 32 -1.41 -11.40 -0.91
CA CYS A 32 -0.42 -10.43 -1.37
C CYS A 32 -0.55 -10.17 -2.88
N LEU A 33 -0.64 -11.24 -3.67
CA LEU A 33 -0.78 -11.15 -5.13
C LEU A 33 -2.06 -10.40 -5.52
N SER A 34 -3.19 -10.74 -4.89
CA SER A 34 -4.48 -10.08 -5.17
C SER A 34 -4.44 -8.58 -4.85
N ALA A 35 -3.90 -8.21 -3.68
CA ALA A 35 -3.78 -6.81 -3.27
C ALA A 35 -2.87 -6.01 -4.23
N ILE A 36 -1.69 -6.54 -4.56
CA ILE A 36 -0.75 -5.86 -5.46
C ILE A 36 -1.30 -5.78 -6.89
N MET A 37 -2.02 -6.82 -7.37
CA MET A 37 -2.69 -6.75 -8.67
C MET A 37 -3.78 -5.69 -8.70
N GLY A 38 -4.59 -5.58 -7.64
CA GLY A 38 -5.61 -4.53 -7.51
C GLY A 38 -5.00 -3.13 -7.56
N LEU A 39 -3.92 -2.90 -6.80
CA LEU A 39 -3.17 -1.65 -6.84
C LEU A 39 -2.61 -1.35 -8.23
N ALA A 40 -1.97 -2.33 -8.87
CA ALA A 40 -1.36 -2.18 -10.20
C ALA A 40 -2.40 -1.80 -11.28
N LEU A 41 -3.62 -2.36 -11.18
CA LEU A 41 -4.72 -2.02 -12.08
C LEU A 41 -5.20 -0.58 -11.89
N ILE A 42 -5.28 -0.10 -10.65
CA ILE A 42 -5.79 1.23 -10.32
C ILE A 42 -4.74 2.33 -10.56
N VAL A 43 -3.49 2.08 -10.20
CA VAL A 43 -2.39 3.04 -10.39
C VAL A 43 -2.06 3.21 -11.87
N ASP A 44 -2.20 2.14 -12.65
CA ASP A 44 -1.91 2.05 -14.09
C ASP A 44 -0.53 2.57 -14.50
N ASN A 45 0.43 2.45 -13.58
CA ASN A 45 1.82 2.83 -13.78
C ASN A 45 2.72 1.84 -13.03
N PRO A 46 3.51 1.01 -13.74
CA PRO A 46 4.37 -0.01 -13.12
C PRO A 46 5.39 0.56 -12.13
N ASP A 47 6.05 1.66 -12.47
CA ASP A 47 7.09 2.27 -11.64
C ASP A 47 6.48 2.88 -10.37
N GLN A 48 5.33 3.52 -10.49
CA GLN A 48 4.60 4.06 -9.34
C GLN A 48 4.07 2.94 -8.45
N THR A 49 3.53 1.86 -9.03
CA THR A 49 3.09 0.67 -8.28
C THR A 49 4.24 0.07 -7.49
N LYS A 50 5.39 -0.12 -8.15
CA LYS A 50 6.62 -0.60 -7.51
C LYS A 50 7.04 0.31 -6.37
N ARG A 51 7.15 1.63 -6.61
CA ARG A 51 7.52 2.62 -5.59
C ARG A 51 6.61 2.57 -4.37
N ILE A 52 5.30 2.43 -4.56
CA ILE A 52 4.34 2.31 -3.45
C ILE A 52 4.64 1.06 -2.63
N VAL A 53 4.69 -0.12 -3.26
CA VAL A 53 4.90 -1.40 -2.56
C VAL A 53 6.25 -1.44 -1.85
N GLU A 54 7.33 -0.98 -2.49
CA GLU A 54 8.67 -0.92 -1.90
C GLU A 54 8.73 0.02 -0.69
N THR A 55 8.03 1.16 -0.77
CA THR A 55 7.94 2.11 0.35
C THR A 55 7.24 1.47 1.55
N LEU A 56 6.10 0.82 1.32
CA LEU A 56 5.34 0.15 2.38
C LEU A 56 6.12 -1.02 3.01
N LEU A 57 6.82 -1.83 2.21
CA LEU A 57 7.68 -2.90 2.73
C LEU A 57 8.81 -2.33 3.58
N THR A 58 9.46 -1.26 3.12
CA THR A 58 10.54 -0.61 3.86
C THR A 58 10.06 -0.03 5.18
N GLU A 59 8.88 0.60 5.18
CA GLU A 59 8.27 1.17 6.39
C GLU A 59 7.88 0.07 7.37
N ALA A 60 7.27 -1.01 6.88
CA ALA A 60 6.93 -2.17 7.72
C ALA A 60 8.16 -2.81 8.36
N MET A 61 9.25 -2.96 7.60
CA MET A 61 10.52 -3.47 8.15
C MET A 61 11.08 -2.55 9.24
N LYS A 62 11.10 -1.23 9.00
CA LYS A 62 11.70 -0.25 9.92
C LYS A 62 10.92 -0.12 11.22
N GLN A 63 9.58 -0.14 11.13
CA GLN A 63 8.68 0.11 12.25
C GLN A 63 8.15 -1.19 12.89
N GLY A 64 8.47 -2.35 12.31
CA GLY A 64 7.97 -3.64 12.78
C GLY A 64 6.47 -3.86 12.50
N TYR A 65 5.93 -3.26 11.44
CA TYR A 65 4.54 -3.46 11.05
C TYR A 65 4.29 -4.84 10.46
N SER A 66 3.05 -5.33 10.64
CA SER A 66 2.64 -6.66 10.19
C SER A 66 2.33 -6.70 8.69
N SER A 67 2.24 -7.92 8.15
CA SER A 67 1.74 -8.10 6.78
C SER A 67 0.30 -7.62 6.59
N ASP A 68 -0.55 -7.70 7.62
CA ASP A 68 -1.93 -7.16 7.57
C ASP A 68 -1.93 -5.63 7.43
N TRP A 69 -0.99 -4.94 8.09
CA TRP A 69 -0.81 -3.50 7.92
C TRP A 69 -0.43 -3.17 6.47
N ILE A 70 0.49 -3.92 5.85
CA ILE A 70 0.87 -3.68 4.45
C ILE A 70 -0.34 -3.84 3.51
N ILE A 71 -1.15 -4.89 3.71
CA ILE A 71 -2.37 -5.09 2.90
C ILE A 71 -3.34 -3.91 3.06
N THR A 72 -3.52 -3.44 4.29
CA THR A 72 -4.37 -2.28 4.60
C THR A 72 -3.87 -1.01 3.90
N GLU A 73 -2.56 -0.77 3.93
CA GLU A 73 -1.98 0.40 3.26
C GLU A 73 -2.02 0.29 1.73
N ILE A 74 -1.85 -0.90 1.16
CA ILE A 74 -2.05 -1.12 -0.29
C ILE A 74 -3.48 -0.77 -0.70
N GLN A 75 -4.47 -1.19 0.08
CA GLN A 75 -5.88 -0.87 -0.16
C GLN A 75 -6.15 0.63 -0.01
N PHE A 76 -5.56 1.26 1.00
CA PHE A 76 -5.65 2.71 1.19
C PHE A 76 -5.10 3.46 -0.03
N GLU A 77 -3.91 3.12 -0.53
CA GLU A 77 -3.30 3.81 -1.68
C GLU A 77 -4.12 3.58 -2.97
N ALA A 78 -4.71 2.39 -3.13
CA ALA A 78 -5.65 2.13 -4.22
C ALA A 78 -6.89 3.05 -4.13
N GLN A 79 -7.52 3.16 -2.96
CA GLN A 79 -8.68 4.04 -2.75
C GLN A 79 -8.32 5.52 -2.96
N ALA A 80 -7.20 5.96 -2.42
CA ALA A 80 -6.70 7.32 -2.58
C ALA A 80 -6.48 7.67 -4.06
N ARG A 81 -5.99 6.71 -4.85
CA ARG A 81 -5.82 6.87 -6.29
C ARG A 81 -7.15 6.95 -7.03
N THR A 82 -8.13 6.11 -6.67
CA THR A 82 -9.49 6.17 -7.21
C THR A 82 -10.19 7.48 -6.89
N ALA A 83 -9.98 8.04 -5.69
CA ALA A 83 -10.51 9.35 -5.30
C ALA A 83 -9.87 10.52 -6.07
N GLY A 84 -8.76 10.30 -6.80
CA GLY A 84 -8.07 11.30 -7.61
C GLY A 84 -7.18 12.25 -6.81
N ASN A 85 -7.55 12.57 -5.57
CA ASN A 85 -6.76 13.40 -4.66
C ASN A 85 -6.55 12.69 -3.32
N ARG A 86 -5.31 12.24 -3.08
CA ARG A 86 -4.92 11.55 -1.85
C ARG A 86 -5.07 12.40 -0.59
N ALA A 87 -4.83 13.71 -0.67
CA ALA A 87 -4.96 14.60 0.49
C ALA A 87 -6.44 14.80 0.87
N GLU A 88 -7.32 15.00 -0.12
CA GLU A 88 -8.76 15.05 0.09
C GLU A 88 -9.30 13.72 0.62
N TRP A 89 -8.80 12.58 0.11
CA TRP A 89 -9.17 11.26 0.63
C TRP A 89 -8.79 11.09 2.11
N LEU A 90 -7.58 11.51 2.49
CA LEU A 90 -7.14 11.50 3.90
C LEU A 90 -8.01 12.38 4.79
N GLN A 91 -8.34 13.59 4.33
CA GLN A 91 -9.24 14.50 5.05
C GLN A 91 -10.65 13.90 5.19
N HIS A 92 -11.15 13.25 4.14
CA HIS A 92 -12.44 12.57 4.18
C HIS A 92 -12.45 11.45 5.23
N LEU A 93 -11.42 10.58 5.24
CA LEU A 93 -11.31 9.51 6.25
C LEU A 93 -11.26 10.05 7.67
N LEU A 94 -10.53 11.15 7.91
CA LEU A 94 -10.49 11.81 9.22
C LEU A 94 -11.86 12.39 9.60
N ALA A 95 -12.60 12.96 8.64
CA ALA A 95 -13.90 13.58 8.89
C ALA A 95 -15.03 12.59 9.15
N VAL A 96 -14.99 11.38 8.56
CA VAL A 96 -16.02 10.34 8.76
C VAL A 96 -15.70 9.38 9.90
N GLY A 97 -14.46 9.38 10.38
CA GLY A 97 -13.99 8.52 11.47
C GLY A 97 -14.18 9.11 12.87
N THR A 98 -13.87 8.31 13.88
CA THR A 98 -13.62 8.82 15.23
C THR A 98 -12.28 9.56 15.23
N VAL A 99 -12.28 10.85 15.54
CA VAL A 99 -11.05 11.64 15.65
C VAL A 99 -10.47 11.45 17.04
N ASP A 100 -9.59 10.46 17.17
CA ASP A 100 -8.71 10.26 18.32
C ASP A 100 -7.23 10.45 17.93
N ASP A 101 -6.34 10.37 18.92
CA ASP A 101 -4.90 10.57 18.70
C ASP A 101 -4.33 9.55 17.70
N ALA A 102 -4.81 8.30 17.73
CA ALA A 102 -4.37 7.26 16.81
C ALA A 102 -4.79 7.54 15.35
N ALA A 103 -5.98 8.09 15.14
CA ALA A 103 -6.44 8.54 13.83
C ALA A 103 -5.59 9.70 13.30
N LEU A 104 -5.22 10.65 14.16
CA LEU A 104 -4.34 11.77 13.80
C LEU A 104 -2.92 11.30 13.47
N ASP A 105 -2.37 10.36 14.24
CA ASP A 105 -1.07 9.76 13.97
C ASP A 105 -1.07 9.04 12.61
N THR A 106 -2.08 8.22 12.35
CA THR A 106 -2.25 7.53 11.06
C THR A 106 -2.36 8.52 9.89
N TYR A 107 -3.14 9.58 10.06
CA TYR A 107 -3.27 10.65 9.06
C TYR A 107 -1.91 11.29 8.78
N ASN A 108 -1.17 11.63 9.83
CA ASN A 108 0.13 12.30 9.74
C ASN A 108 1.21 11.42 9.09
N GLU A 109 1.24 10.12 9.43
CA GLU A 109 2.13 9.14 8.81
C GLU A 109 1.85 9.03 7.31
N ARG A 110 0.58 8.80 6.96
CA ARG A 110 0.17 8.71 5.56
C ARG A 110 0.46 9.99 4.81
N LEU A 111 0.22 11.17 5.40
CA LEU A 111 0.49 12.45 4.76
C LEU A 111 1.97 12.54 4.36
N ARG A 112 2.89 12.23 5.30
CA ARG A 112 4.35 12.39 5.13
C ARG A 112 5.01 11.34 4.24
N ARG A 113 4.43 10.14 4.10
CA ARG A 113 5.04 8.98 3.41
C ARG A 113 5.62 9.27 2.04
N PHE A 114 4.96 10.14 1.26
CA PHE A 114 5.38 10.52 -0.08
C PHE A 114 5.69 12.02 -0.23
N SER A 115 5.80 12.77 0.88
CA SER A 115 6.03 14.22 0.88
C SER A 115 7.47 14.64 0.61
N VAL A 116 8.32 13.73 0.12
CA VAL A 116 9.73 14.03 -0.21
C VAL A 116 9.95 13.90 -1.71
N THR A 117 10.01 15.06 -2.37
CA THR A 117 11.00 15.36 -3.42
C THR A 117 11.49 16.78 -3.20
#